data_AF-A0A498IPL2-F1
#
_entry.id   AF-A0A498IPL2-F1
#
_cell.length_a   1.000
_cell.length_b   1.000
_cell.length_c   1.000
_cell.angle_alpha   90.00
_cell.angle_beta   90.00
_cell.angle_gamma   90.00
#
_symmetry.space_group_name_H-M   'P 1'
#
loop_
_entity.id
_entity.type
_entity.pdbx_description
1 polymer ?
#
loop_
_entity_poly.entity_id
_entity_poly.type
_entity_poly.pdbx_seq_one_letter_code
_entity_poly.pdbx_strand_id
1 'polypeptide(L)' 'MAKENSCLTRVATGAVIGGAIGGAVGSVYGTYEALRFKVPGFLKIRHIGQRTVSSAALFGLFLGAGSLIHCGKSY' A
#
# COMPACT_ATOMS: atom_id res chain seq x y z
N MET A 1 8.04 27.25 6.41
CA MET A 1 6.63 26.77 6.47
C MET A 1 6.13 26.20 5.12
N ALA A 2 6.34 26.82 3.95
CA ALA A 2 5.80 26.29 2.67
C ALA A 2 6.51 25.03 2.10
N LYS A 3 7.83 24.87 2.32
CA LYS A 3 8.64 23.76 1.76
C LYS A 3 8.35 22.40 2.43
N GLU A 4 8.11 22.38 3.74
CA GLU A 4 7.75 21.15 4.48
C GLU A 4 6.39 20.60 4.05
N ASN A 5 5.41 21.47 3.83
CA ASN A 5 4.10 21.06 3.31
C ASN A 5 4.21 20.42 1.93
N SER A 6 5.05 20.94 1.02
CA SER A 6 5.24 20.34 -0.30
C SER A 6 5.91 18.97 -0.23
N CYS A 7 6.90 18.77 0.65
CA CYS A 7 7.51 17.45 0.84
C CYS A 7 6.57 16.47 1.52
N LEU A 8 5.85 16.91 2.55
CA LEU A 8 4.86 16.10 3.25
C LEU A 8 3.72 15.70 2.30
N THR A 9 3.25 16.63 1.45
CA THR A 9 2.26 16.34 0.41
C THR A 9 2.79 15.28 -0.56
N ARG A 10 4.04 15.38 -1.04
CA ARG A 10 4.60 14.36 -1.95
C ARG A 10 4.73 12.99 -1.29
N VAL A 11 5.15 12.94 -0.04
CA VAL A 11 5.20 11.69 0.76
C VAL A 11 3.80 11.11 0.94
N ALA A 12 2.81 11.94 1.31
CA ALA A 12 1.42 11.52 1.45
C ALA A 12 0.85 11.02 0.12
N THR A 13 1.10 11.71 -0.99
CA THR A 13 0.69 11.26 -2.33
C THR A 13 1.34 9.93 -2.69
N GLY A 14 2.65 9.76 -2.43
CA GLY A 14 3.36 8.49 -2.65
C GLY A 14 2.79 7.33 -1.80
N ALA A 15 2.47 7.60 -0.53
CA ALA A 15 1.87 6.61 0.37
C ALA A 15 0.44 6.24 -0.06
N VAL A 16 -0.37 7.21 -0.48
CA VAL A 16 -1.74 6.98 -0.99
C VAL A 16 -1.70 6.15 -2.27
N ILE A 17 -0.81 6.48 -3.21
CA ILE A 17 -0.65 5.73 -4.46
C ILE A 17 -0.18 4.30 -4.14
N GLY A 18 0.81 4.13 -3.27
CA GLY A 18 1.29 2.81 -2.86
C GLY A 18 0.23 1.98 -2.12
N GLY A 19 -0.56 2.63 -1.26
CA GLY A 19 -1.69 1.99 -0.58
C GLY A 19 -2.80 1.57 -1.55
N ALA A 20 -3.15 2.40 -2.53
CA ALA A 20 -4.14 2.07 -3.55
C ALA A 20 -3.70 0.89 -4.43
N ILE A 21 -2.44 0.88 -4.88
CA ILE A 21 -1.87 -0.20 -5.69
C ILE A 21 -1.78 -1.49 -4.86
N GLY A 22 -1.24 -1.42 -3.64
CA GLY A 22 -1.15 -2.58 -2.77
C GLY A 22 -2.52 -3.12 -2.33
N GLY A 23 -3.54 -2.26 -2.25
CA GLY A 23 -4.94 -2.62 -2.04
C GLY A 23 -5.57 -3.33 -3.25
N ALA A 24 -5.36 -2.80 -4.46
CA ALA A 24 -5.84 -3.43 -5.70
C ALA A 24 -5.18 -4.79 -5.96
N VAL A 25 -3.85 -4.87 -5.84
CA VAL A 25 -3.11 -6.13 -6.01
C VAL A 25 -3.50 -7.13 -4.92
N GLY A 26 -3.59 -6.68 -3.67
CA GLY A 26 -3.96 -7.51 -2.53
C GLY A 26 -5.39 -8.07 -2.61
N SER A 27 -6.33 -7.27 -3.12
CA SER A 27 -7.71 -7.72 -3.35
C SER A 27 -7.82 -8.69 -4.52
N VAL A 28 -7.12 -8.47 -5.64
CA VAL A 28 -7.13 -9.38 -6.80
C VAL A 28 -6.44 -10.70 -6.46
N TYR A 29 -5.22 -10.67 -5.91
CA TYR A 29 -4.51 -11.91 -5.52
C TYR A 29 -5.22 -12.59 -4.35
N GLY A 30 -5.69 -11.84 -3.37
CA GLY A 30 -6.45 -12.37 -2.24
C GLY A 30 -7.72 -13.08 -2.71
N THR A 31 -8.52 -12.47 -3.59
CA THR A 31 -9.74 -13.12 -4.12
C THR A 31 -9.43 -14.34 -4.99
N TYR A 32 -8.34 -14.29 -5.76
CA TYR A 32 -7.91 -15.43 -6.58
C TYR A 32 -7.48 -16.62 -5.72
N GLU A 33 -6.59 -16.42 -4.73
CA GLU A 33 -6.16 -17.47 -3.80
C GLU A 33 -7.36 -18.02 -3.01
N ALA A 34 -8.27 -17.15 -2.61
CA ALA A 34 -9.44 -17.49 -1.83
C ALA A 34 -10.48 -18.33 -2.60
N LEU A 35 -10.61 -18.14 -3.91
CA LEU A 35 -11.43 -18.99 -4.79
C LEU A 35 -10.71 -20.30 -5.13
N ARG A 36 -9.40 -20.26 -5.35
CA ARG A 36 -8.59 -21.43 -5.75
C ARG A 36 -8.42 -22.45 -4.62
N PHE A 37 -8.18 -21.98 -3.39
CA PHE A 37 -7.95 -22.85 -2.22
C PHE A 37 -9.22 -23.37 -1.55
N LYS A 38 -10.43 -23.11 -2.12
CA LYS A 38 -11.73 -23.52 -1.53
C LYS A 38 -11.81 -23.22 -0.02
N VAL A 39 -11.30 -22.08 0.43
CA VAL A 39 -11.25 -21.74 1.86
C VAL A 39 -12.69 -21.52 2.36
N PRO A 40 -13.21 -22.37 3.27
CA PRO A 40 -14.58 -22.21 3.75
C PRO A 40 -14.65 -21.12 4.83
N GLY A 41 -15.65 -20.24 4.74
CA GLY A 41 -16.05 -19.35 5.83
C GLY A 41 -15.22 -18.07 6.06
N PHE A 42 -15.38 -17.48 7.25
CA PHE A 42 -14.88 -16.16 7.67
C PHE A 42 -13.35 -16.00 7.61
N LEU A 43 -12.59 -17.12 7.64
CA LEU A 43 -11.13 -17.10 7.47
C LEU A 43 -10.70 -16.61 6.09
N LYS A 44 -11.54 -16.80 5.06
CA LYS A 44 -11.30 -16.33 3.69
C LYS A 44 -11.13 -14.80 3.67
N ILE A 45 -11.98 -14.09 4.40
CA ILE A 45 -12.00 -12.62 4.47
C ILE A 45 -10.79 -12.12 5.28
N ARG A 46 -10.43 -12.81 6.36
CA ARG A 46 -9.25 -12.45 7.17
C ARG A 46 -7.94 -12.71 6.43
N HIS A 47 -7.87 -13.77 5.62
CA HIS A 47 -6.69 -14.08 4.82
C HIS A 47 -6.51 -13.07 3.67
N ILE A 48 -7.59 -12.74 2.95
CA ILE A 48 -7.59 -11.67 1.94
C ILE A 48 -7.19 -10.34 2.59
N GLY A 49 -7.79 -10.01 3.73
CA GLY A 49 -7.51 -8.80 4.49
C GLY A 49 -6.05 -8.71 4.93
N GLN A 50 -5.48 -9.77 5.50
CA GLN A 50 -4.07 -9.79 5.90
C GLN A 50 -3.12 -9.63 4.71
N ARG A 51 -3.39 -10.32 3.59
CA ARG A 51 -2.57 -10.21 2.38
C ARG A 51 -2.65 -8.81 1.79
N THR A 52 -3.83 -8.22 1.78
CA THR A 52 -4.09 -6.87 1.24
C THR A 52 -3.46 -5.78 2.10
N VAL A 53 -3.58 -5.88 3.41
CA VAL A 53 -2.95 -4.93 4.34
C VAL A 53 -1.43 -5.04 4.27
N SER A 54 -0.89 -6.25 4.16
CA SER A 54 0.55 -6.46 4.04
C SER A 54 1.11 -5.87 2.74
N SER A 55 0.45 -6.08 1.60
CA SER A 55 0.85 -5.47 0.34
C SER A 55 0.68 -3.95 0.34
N ALA A 56 -0.45 -3.44 0.83
CA ALA A 56 -0.69 -1.99 0.95
C ALA A 56 0.35 -1.29 1.85
N ALA A 57 0.71 -1.93 2.96
CA ALA A 57 1.72 -1.40 3.88
C ALA A 57 3.11 -1.33 3.22
N LEU A 58 3.54 -2.39 2.52
CA LEU A 58 4.85 -2.42 1.88
C LEU A 58 4.95 -1.42 0.72
N PHE A 59 3.96 -1.40 -0.17
CA PHE A 59 3.96 -0.47 -1.30
C PHE A 59 3.78 0.99 -0.86
N GLY A 60 2.93 1.24 0.14
CA GLY A 60 2.76 2.57 0.73
C GLY A 60 4.02 3.08 1.44
N LEU A 61 4.70 2.22 2.22
CA LEU A 61 5.94 2.58 2.91
C LEU A 61 7.08 2.78 1.91
N PHE A 62 7.21 1.92 0.89
CA PHE A 62 8.25 2.04 -0.13
C PHE A 62 8.11 3.33 -0.95
N LEU A 63 6.90 3.64 -1.45
CA LEU A 63 6.65 4.85 -2.23
C LEU A 63 6.66 6.11 -1.36
N GLY A 64 6.16 6.03 -0.12
CA GLY A 64 6.27 7.11 0.87
C GLY A 64 7.72 7.45 1.21
N ALA A 65 8.55 6.43 1.52
CA ALA A 65 9.96 6.60 1.83
C ALA A 65 10.77 7.06 0.60
N GLY A 66 10.50 6.52 -0.60
CA GLY A 66 11.12 6.96 -1.85
C GLY A 66 10.82 8.43 -2.16
N SER A 67 9.58 8.87 -1.91
CA SER A 67 9.17 10.28 -2.05
C SER A 67 9.88 11.20 -1.04
N LEU A 68 10.17 10.67 0.16
CA LEU A 68 10.89 11.39 1.21
C LEU A 68 12.37 11.60 0.85
N ILE A 69 13.04 10.57 0.33
CA ILE A 69 14.44 10.64 -0.14
C ILE A 69 14.58 11.62 -1.31
N HIS A 70 13.63 11.61 -2.25
CA HIS A 70 13.65 12.51 -3.40
C HIS A 70 13.49 13.99 -3.00
N CYS A 71 12.73 14.25 -1.92
CA CYS A 71 12.60 15.59 -1.36
C CYS A 71 13.84 16.04 -0.57
N GLY A 72 14.52 15.11 0.11
CA GLY A 72 15.79 15.36 0.82
C GLY A 72 16.98 15.68 -0.10
N LYS A 73 16.97 15.21 -1.36
CA LYS A 73 18.01 15.47 -2.38
C LYS A 73 17.77 16.75 -3.21
N SER A 74 16.91 17.67 -2.75
CA SER A 74 16.70 18.99 -3.37
C SER A 74 17.13 20.12 -2.44
N TYR A 75 18.25 19.92 -1.75
CA TYR A 75 19.06 20.95 -1.11
C TYR A 75 20.49 20.83 -1.61
#